data_AF-A0A160DW41-F1
#
_entry.id   AF-A0A160DW41-F1
#
_cell.length_a   1.000
_cell.length_b   1.000
_cell.length_c   1.000
_cell.angle_alpha   90.00
_cell.angle_beta   90.00
_cell.angle_gamma   90.00
#
_symmetry.space_group_name_H-M   'P 1'
#
loop_
_entity.id
_entity.type
_entity.pdbx_description
1 polymer ?
#
loop_
_entity_poly.entity_id
_entity_poly.type
_entity_poly.pdbx_seq_one_letter_code
_entity_poly.pdbx_strand_id
1 'polypeptide(L)'
;MKRVLRSSLALLALVFATATAAADGRFPRASHHQHLISPATAALWSSDPLAEVALPQPFTRLLAARTAAFGDPAALARLYDEDALFLASDQPGWVRGRVEIGRRLAGTFGRAYRFTAVGYERDGTAGRIAGYLTRGDGDAARHFAHVLLVLRKGDDESWSIATETILFAPPRTTAPMDADRLIADMDAAHIERAAVLSVAYLYGDPRRQVEDEYARVRAENDWTEAQVARHPDRLVAFCGFSPLRPYALRELKRCARLPHTKGIKLHLGNSGVDLRNPEHVARLARVFAAANAHRLPIIVHAKTRATDYGRQDARAFLDDILPKAPDVTVQVAHMAGSGPGYPAFADEAFEVFADAIARGDPRTRNLVFDAATVVTMDTSPETAERIARRIRQVGIERIVFGADLAVGEDGNPPPRQAWAAFRMLLPLTDAEFETIAGHVLPYLR
;
A
#
# COMPACT_ATOMS: atom_id res chain seq x y z
N MET A 1 -26.05 -7.72 -0.92
CA MET A 1 -26.31 -8.11 -2.32
C MET A 1 -25.68 -7.19 -3.38
N LYS A 2 -25.83 -5.85 -3.33
CA LYS A 2 -25.24 -4.95 -4.35
C LYS A 2 -23.70 -4.94 -4.45
N ARG A 3 -22.96 -5.16 -3.35
CA ARG A 3 -21.48 -5.28 -3.37
C ARG A 3 -21.01 -6.59 -4.01
N VAL A 4 -21.60 -7.72 -3.63
CA VAL A 4 -21.25 -9.05 -4.16
C VAL A 4 -21.51 -9.13 -5.67
N LEU A 5 -22.62 -8.57 -6.16
CA LEU A 5 -22.93 -8.55 -7.59
C LEU A 5 -21.96 -7.66 -8.40
N ARG A 6 -21.48 -6.55 -7.83
CA ARG A 6 -20.44 -5.69 -8.45
C ARG A 6 -19.09 -6.38 -8.49
N SER A 7 -18.70 -7.08 -7.43
CA SER A 7 -17.46 -7.85 -7.38
C SER A 7 -17.44 -9.00 -8.40
N SER A 8 -18.57 -9.71 -8.59
CA SER A 8 -18.66 -10.79 -9.57
C SER A 8 -18.63 -10.29 -11.02
N LEU A 9 -19.26 -9.14 -11.33
CA LEU A 9 -19.15 -8.54 -12.67
C LEU A 9 -17.75 -7.96 -12.93
N ALA A 10 -17.12 -7.34 -11.92
CA ALA A 10 -15.76 -6.83 -12.04
C ALA A 10 -14.74 -7.97 -12.22
N LEU A 11 -14.92 -9.10 -11.51
CA LEU A 11 -14.09 -10.29 -11.66
C LEU A 11 -14.29 -10.94 -13.03
N LEU A 12 -15.53 -11.03 -13.53
CA LEU A 12 -15.82 -11.56 -14.88
C LEU A 12 -15.23 -10.64 -15.96
N ALA A 13 -15.38 -9.32 -15.82
CA ALA A 13 -14.79 -8.34 -16.72
C ALA A 13 -13.25 -8.38 -16.70
N LEU A 14 -12.63 -8.62 -15.54
CA LEU A 14 -11.19 -8.80 -15.41
C LEU A 14 -10.70 -10.12 -16.03
N VAL A 15 -11.46 -11.21 -15.88
CA VAL A 15 -11.18 -12.49 -16.56
C VAL A 15 -11.29 -12.35 -18.08
N PHE A 16 -12.31 -11.66 -18.59
CA PHE A 16 -12.42 -11.36 -20.02
C PHE A 16 -11.33 -10.39 -20.51
N ALA A 17 -10.99 -9.35 -19.74
CA ALA A 17 -9.93 -8.40 -20.08
C ALA A 17 -8.53 -9.03 -20.07
N THR A 18 -8.27 -9.95 -19.14
CA THR A 18 -7.01 -10.71 -19.11
C THR A 18 -6.92 -11.74 -20.25
N ALA A 19 -8.06 -12.20 -20.78
CA ALA A 19 -8.13 -13.07 -21.96
C ALA A 19 -7.98 -12.29 -23.27
N THR A 20 -8.57 -11.10 -23.40
CA THR A 20 -8.42 -10.24 -24.60
C THR A 20 -7.05 -9.57 -24.67
N ALA A 21 -6.49 -9.10 -23.55
CA ALA A 21 -5.12 -8.58 -23.52
C ALA A 21 -4.07 -9.66 -23.86
N ALA A 22 -4.34 -10.93 -23.52
CA ALA A 22 -3.50 -12.05 -23.92
C ALA A 22 -3.59 -12.39 -25.42
N ALA A 23 -4.71 -12.08 -26.07
CA ALA A 23 -4.90 -12.34 -27.50
C ALA A 23 -4.14 -11.35 -28.40
N ASP A 24 -3.83 -10.15 -27.91
CA ASP A 24 -3.13 -9.12 -28.70
C ASP A 24 -1.59 -9.21 -28.66
N GLY A 25 -1.01 -9.99 -27.75
CA GLY A 25 0.46 -10.19 -27.66
C GLY A 25 1.29 -8.95 -27.28
N ARG A 26 0.65 -7.84 -26.94
CA ARG A 26 1.27 -6.53 -26.69
C ARG A 26 1.41 -6.28 -25.19
N PHE A 27 2.58 -6.62 -24.66
CA PHE A 27 2.92 -6.51 -23.26
C PHE A 27 4.02 -5.47 -23.03
N PRO A 28 4.04 -4.78 -21.88
CA PRO A 28 5.14 -3.89 -21.54
C PRO A 28 6.44 -4.68 -21.49
N ARG A 29 7.46 -4.23 -22.24
CA ARG A 29 8.78 -4.86 -22.21
C ARG A 29 9.48 -4.68 -20.88
N ALA A 30 9.19 -3.56 -20.20
CA ALA A 30 9.78 -3.25 -18.91
C ALA A 30 8.77 -2.65 -17.93
N SER A 31 8.97 -2.94 -16.64
CA SER A 31 8.29 -2.29 -15.53
C SER A 31 9.23 -1.35 -14.79
N HIS A 32 8.97 -0.05 -14.88
CA HIS A 32 9.85 0.99 -14.35
C HIS A 32 9.54 1.35 -12.90
N HIS A 33 8.60 0.64 -12.28
CA HIS A 33 8.17 0.84 -10.90
C HIS A 33 7.68 -0.49 -10.35
N GLN A 34 8.55 -1.17 -9.60
CA GLN A 34 8.25 -2.36 -8.80
C GLN A 34 8.87 -2.18 -7.42
N HIS A 35 8.32 -2.81 -6.39
CA HIS A 35 9.01 -2.89 -5.10
C HIS A 35 9.14 -4.35 -4.67
N LEU A 36 10.17 -4.59 -3.87
CA LEU A 36 10.26 -5.78 -3.04
C LEU A 36 10.01 -5.37 -1.59
N ILE A 37 9.69 -6.35 -0.75
CA ILE A 37 9.47 -6.15 0.69
C ILE A 37 10.29 -7.22 1.41
N SER A 38 11.31 -6.80 2.15
CA SER A 38 12.05 -7.75 2.98
C SER A 38 11.18 -8.33 4.10
N PRO A 39 11.53 -9.48 4.69
CA PRO A 39 10.87 -9.97 5.88
C PRO A 39 10.83 -8.95 7.03
N ALA A 40 11.87 -8.14 7.19
CA ALA A 40 11.91 -7.11 8.22
C ALA A 40 10.94 -5.96 7.93
N THR A 41 10.82 -5.52 6.67
CA THR A 41 9.84 -4.49 6.29
C THR A 41 8.41 -5.04 6.32
N ALA A 42 8.21 -6.30 5.93
CA ALA A 42 6.92 -6.98 6.01
C ALA A 42 6.44 -7.08 7.47
N ALA A 43 7.34 -7.39 8.41
CA ALA A 43 7.03 -7.34 9.84
C ALA A 43 6.67 -5.91 10.30
N LEU A 44 7.41 -4.89 9.83
CA LEU A 44 7.14 -3.47 10.14
C LEU A 44 5.77 -2.96 9.62
N TRP A 45 5.21 -3.62 8.61
CA TRP A 45 3.87 -3.35 8.07
C TRP A 45 2.77 -4.26 8.63
N SER A 46 3.17 -5.38 9.22
CA SER A 46 2.26 -6.26 9.93
C SER A 46 1.85 -5.64 11.26
N SER A 47 0.62 -5.90 11.67
CA SER A 47 0.21 -5.75 13.06
C SER A 47 0.63 -7.03 13.76
N ASP A 48 1.62 -6.97 14.65
CA ASP A 48 1.92 -8.08 15.53
C ASP A 48 0.70 -8.32 16.43
N PRO A 49 -0.01 -9.47 16.28
CA PRO A 49 -1.11 -9.77 17.17
C PRO A 49 -0.57 -9.89 18.59
N LEU A 50 -1.27 -9.28 19.55
CA LEU A 50 -0.89 -9.43 20.95
C LEU A 50 -1.04 -10.89 21.38
N ALA A 51 -0.10 -11.36 22.21
CA ALA A 51 -0.11 -12.72 22.73
C ALA A 51 -1.35 -12.98 23.58
N GLU A 52 -1.83 -14.24 23.57
CA GLU A 52 -2.97 -14.65 24.40
C GLU A 52 -2.61 -14.55 25.89
N VAL A 53 -3.51 -13.98 26.69
CA VAL A 53 -3.38 -13.85 28.15
C VAL A 53 -4.35 -14.78 28.87
N ALA A 54 -3.90 -15.36 29.98
CA ALA A 54 -4.77 -16.15 30.84
C ALA A 54 -5.81 -15.24 31.54
N LEU A 55 -7.09 -15.61 31.43
CA LEU A 55 -8.19 -14.92 32.10
C LEU A 55 -8.53 -15.54 33.45
N PRO A 56 -9.05 -14.76 34.41
CA PRO A 56 -9.65 -15.29 35.62
C PRO A 56 -10.82 -16.23 35.30
N GLN A 57 -11.02 -17.25 36.14
CA GLN A 57 -12.02 -18.31 35.90
C GLN A 57 -13.44 -17.80 35.55
N PRO A 58 -14.00 -16.74 36.19
CA PRO A 58 -15.30 -16.21 35.80
C PRO A 58 -15.35 -15.74 34.34
N PHE A 59 -14.31 -15.05 33.86
CA PHE A 59 -14.22 -14.55 32.49
C PHE A 59 -13.99 -15.71 31.51
N THR A 60 -13.15 -16.68 31.86
CA THR A 60 -12.95 -17.90 31.06
C THR A 60 -14.27 -18.65 30.85
N ARG A 61 -15.08 -18.81 31.91
CA ARG A 61 -16.40 -19.45 31.81
C ARG A 61 -17.36 -18.65 30.95
N LEU A 62 -17.40 -17.32 31.09
CA LEU A 62 -18.24 -16.46 30.27
C LEU A 62 -17.88 -16.57 28.78
N LEU A 63 -16.61 -16.50 28.42
CA LEU A 63 -16.17 -16.64 27.03
C LEU A 63 -16.44 -18.04 26.47
N ALA A 64 -16.20 -19.09 27.26
CA ALA A 64 -16.51 -20.46 26.86
C ALA A 64 -18.01 -20.64 26.59
N ALA A 65 -18.87 -20.13 27.48
CA ALA A 65 -20.33 -20.14 27.27
C ALA A 65 -20.71 -19.33 26.03
N ARG A 66 -20.05 -18.19 25.80
CA ARG A 66 -20.30 -17.31 24.66
C ARG A 66 -19.93 -17.92 23.32
N THR A 67 -18.85 -18.71 23.28
CA THR A 67 -18.48 -19.53 22.14
C THR A 67 -19.42 -20.73 21.97
N ALA A 68 -19.79 -21.41 23.04
CA ALA A 68 -20.67 -22.59 22.98
C ALA A 68 -22.10 -22.24 22.54
N ALA A 69 -22.59 -21.05 22.86
CA ALA A 69 -23.89 -20.52 22.43
C ALA A 69 -23.92 -20.11 20.94
N PHE A 70 -22.85 -20.37 20.17
CA PHE A 70 -22.79 -20.04 18.75
C PHE A 70 -23.99 -20.59 17.97
N GLY A 71 -24.70 -19.70 17.27
CA GLY A 71 -25.88 -20.04 16.46
C GLY A 71 -27.19 -20.17 17.25
N ASP A 72 -27.17 -20.11 18.58
CA ASP A 72 -28.38 -20.17 19.43
C ASP A 72 -28.71 -18.78 20.00
N PRO A 73 -29.75 -18.10 19.48
CA PRO A 73 -30.09 -16.74 19.91
C PRO A 73 -30.55 -16.67 21.38
N ALA A 74 -31.19 -17.72 21.90
CA ALA A 74 -31.67 -17.74 23.27
C ALA A 74 -30.53 -18.00 24.26
N ALA A 75 -29.60 -18.90 23.92
CA ALA A 75 -28.39 -19.11 24.72
C ALA A 75 -27.49 -17.87 24.73
N LEU A 76 -27.36 -17.19 23.59
CA LEU A 76 -26.61 -15.94 23.51
C LEU A 76 -27.24 -14.87 24.40
N ALA A 77 -28.56 -14.64 24.31
CA ALA A 77 -29.25 -13.63 25.08
C ALA A 77 -29.06 -13.78 26.61
N ARG A 78 -28.92 -15.00 27.13
CA ARG A 78 -28.68 -15.25 28.56
C ARG A 78 -27.32 -14.76 29.07
N LEU A 79 -26.38 -14.44 28.18
CA LEU A 79 -25.03 -14.00 28.54
C LEU A 79 -24.91 -12.46 28.60
N TYR A 80 -25.97 -11.72 28.23
CA TYR A 80 -25.98 -10.26 28.20
C TYR A 80 -26.87 -9.68 29.28
N ASP A 81 -26.51 -8.48 29.72
CA ASP A 81 -27.38 -7.64 30.53
C ASP A 81 -28.65 -7.24 29.77
N GLU A 82 -29.73 -6.97 30.52
CA GLU A 82 -31.02 -6.56 29.96
C GLU A 82 -30.90 -5.39 28.99
N ASP A 83 -30.14 -4.35 29.37
CA ASP A 83 -29.91 -3.13 28.58
C ASP A 83 -28.58 -3.13 27.82
N ALA A 84 -28.02 -4.32 27.53
CA ALA A 84 -26.74 -4.42 26.86
C ALA A 84 -26.74 -3.74 25.49
N LEU A 85 -25.55 -3.32 25.05
CA LEU A 85 -25.31 -2.71 23.75
C LEU A 85 -24.39 -3.58 22.89
N PHE A 86 -24.69 -3.66 21.60
CA PHE A 86 -23.86 -4.36 20.63
C PHE A 86 -23.60 -3.49 19.40
N LEU A 87 -22.37 -3.53 18.90
CA LEU A 87 -21.96 -2.88 17.66
C LEU A 87 -21.05 -3.83 16.86
N ALA A 88 -21.27 -3.90 15.56
CA ALA A 88 -20.36 -4.62 14.67
C ALA A 88 -20.10 -3.84 13.38
N SER A 89 -18.87 -3.93 12.86
CA SER A 89 -18.45 -3.15 11.69
C SER A 89 -19.07 -3.62 10.36
N ASP A 90 -19.59 -4.84 10.29
CA ASP A 90 -20.25 -5.40 9.11
C ASP A 90 -21.65 -4.79 8.88
N GLN A 91 -22.33 -4.39 9.95
CA GLN A 91 -23.58 -3.63 9.94
C GLN A 91 -23.51 -2.54 11.00
N PRO A 92 -22.95 -1.36 10.66
CA PRO A 92 -22.72 -0.30 11.62
C PRO A 92 -24.06 0.29 12.10
N GLY A 93 -24.44 -0.05 13.34
CA GLY A 93 -25.63 0.42 14.03
C GLY A 93 -25.70 -0.18 15.43
N TRP A 94 -26.18 0.59 16.41
CA TRP A 94 -26.32 0.12 17.78
C TRP A 94 -27.52 -0.82 17.91
N VAL A 95 -27.28 -2.02 18.43
CA VAL A 95 -28.34 -2.92 18.90
C VAL A 95 -28.42 -2.79 20.41
N ARG A 96 -29.62 -2.57 20.93
CA ARG A 96 -29.89 -2.52 22.38
C ARG A 96 -30.76 -3.70 22.78
N GLY A 97 -30.41 -4.31 23.91
CA GLY A 97 -31.21 -5.33 24.57
C GLY A 97 -30.75 -6.75 24.26
N ARG A 98 -30.63 -7.58 25.30
CA ARG A 98 -30.07 -8.94 25.21
C ARG A 98 -30.73 -9.85 24.17
N VAL A 99 -32.06 -9.75 23.99
CA VAL A 99 -32.80 -10.58 23.04
C VAL A 99 -32.44 -10.24 21.59
N GLU A 100 -32.40 -8.95 21.25
CA GLU A 100 -32.04 -8.52 19.89
C GLU A 100 -30.55 -8.77 19.61
N ILE A 101 -29.70 -8.60 20.62
CA ILE A 101 -28.28 -8.95 20.54
C ILE A 101 -28.11 -10.44 20.24
N GLY A 102 -28.82 -11.33 20.97
CA GLY A 102 -28.80 -12.77 20.74
C GLY A 102 -29.21 -13.15 19.31
N ARG A 103 -30.31 -12.58 18.81
CA ARG A 103 -30.76 -12.78 17.41
C ARG A 103 -29.73 -12.29 16.40
N ARG A 104 -29.19 -11.09 16.59
CA ARG A 104 -28.17 -10.50 15.71
C ARG A 104 -26.94 -11.41 15.62
N LEU A 105 -26.42 -11.84 16.75
CA LEU A 105 -25.19 -12.64 16.83
C LEU A 105 -25.36 -14.07 16.32
N ALA A 106 -26.52 -14.70 16.53
CA ALA A 106 -26.80 -16.03 16.02
C ALA A 106 -26.67 -16.11 14.48
N GLY A 107 -27.09 -15.05 13.77
CA GLY A 107 -26.96 -14.95 12.31
C GLY A 107 -25.63 -14.36 11.82
N THR A 108 -24.71 -13.95 12.71
CA THR A 108 -23.51 -13.20 12.32
C THR A 108 -22.38 -14.10 11.82
N PHE A 109 -22.21 -15.32 12.35
CA PHE A 109 -21.12 -16.20 11.96
C PHE A 109 -21.63 -17.47 11.29
N GLY A 110 -20.99 -17.87 10.18
CA GLY A 110 -21.31 -19.12 9.49
C GLY A 110 -20.53 -20.35 9.99
N ARG A 111 -19.56 -20.16 10.90
CA ARG A 111 -18.67 -21.21 11.41
C ARG A 111 -18.27 -20.90 12.85
N ALA A 112 -18.06 -21.95 13.64
CA ALA A 112 -17.54 -21.85 15.00
C ALA A 112 -16.20 -21.10 15.07
N TYR A 113 -15.93 -20.51 16.24
CA TYR A 113 -14.76 -19.69 16.54
C TYR A 113 -14.45 -19.75 18.03
N ARG A 114 -13.25 -19.35 18.43
CA ARG A 114 -12.86 -19.12 19.83
C ARG A 114 -12.50 -17.66 20.06
N PHE A 115 -12.51 -17.26 21.33
CA PHE A 115 -11.89 -16.01 21.77
C PHE A 115 -10.40 -16.25 22.02
N THR A 116 -9.57 -15.29 21.61
CA THR A 116 -8.16 -15.17 22.01
C THR A 116 -8.08 -13.87 22.79
N ALA A 117 -8.08 -13.96 24.12
CA ALA A 117 -8.02 -12.76 24.96
C ALA A 117 -6.58 -12.23 25.00
N VAL A 118 -6.40 -10.92 24.86
CA VAL A 118 -5.07 -10.29 24.86
C VAL A 118 -4.90 -9.27 25.99
N GLY A 119 -5.99 -8.98 26.70
CA GLY A 119 -5.96 -8.11 27.86
C GLY A 119 -7.31 -8.13 28.57
N TYR A 120 -7.29 -7.93 29.87
CA TYR A 120 -8.50 -7.75 30.66
C TYR A 120 -8.26 -6.76 31.80
N GLU A 121 -9.33 -6.16 32.29
CA GLU A 121 -9.35 -5.52 33.61
C GLU A 121 -10.56 -6.02 34.38
N ARG A 122 -10.44 -5.96 35.70
CA ARG A 122 -11.52 -6.24 36.64
C ARG A 122 -11.40 -5.25 37.79
N ASP A 123 -12.43 -4.46 37.99
CA ASP A 123 -12.53 -3.50 39.09
C ASP A 123 -13.92 -3.59 39.72
N GLY A 124 -13.98 -4.18 40.93
CA GLY A 124 -15.23 -4.41 41.64
C GLY A 124 -16.26 -5.17 40.80
N THR A 125 -17.31 -4.45 40.38
CA THR A 125 -18.45 -4.93 39.58
C THR A 125 -18.31 -4.66 38.08
N ALA A 126 -17.21 -4.04 37.64
CA ALA A 126 -16.92 -3.75 36.24
C ALA A 126 -15.75 -4.60 35.74
N GLY A 127 -15.79 -4.96 34.46
CA GLY A 127 -14.71 -5.68 33.81
C GLY A 127 -14.63 -5.34 32.33
N ARG A 128 -13.48 -5.62 31.72
CA ARG A 128 -13.32 -5.60 30.27
C ARG A 128 -12.46 -6.74 29.79
N ILE A 129 -12.72 -7.21 28.59
CA ILE A 129 -11.86 -8.16 27.86
C ILE A 129 -11.64 -7.59 26.47
N ALA A 130 -10.37 -7.46 26.09
CA ALA A 130 -9.97 -7.19 24.72
C ALA A 130 -9.39 -8.48 24.11
N GLY A 131 -9.63 -8.70 22.83
CA GLY A 131 -9.14 -9.91 22.17
C GLY A 131 -9.44 -9.98 20.69
N TYR A 132 -9.26 -11.18 20.16
CA TYR A 132 -9.59 -11.54 18.79
C TYR A 132 -10.61 -12.67 18.75
N LEU A 133 -11.43 -12.70 17.71
CA LEU A 133 -12.13 -13.92 17.31
C LEU A 133 -11.23 -14.72 16.37
N THR A 134 -11.08 -16.01 16.66
CA THR A 134 -10.06 -16.87 16.05
C THR A 134 -10.66 -18.17 15.54
N ARG A 135 -10.13 -18.67 14.42
CA ARG A 135 -10.46 -20.00 13.88
C ARG A 135 -9.19 -20.81 13.70
N GLY A 136 -9.30 -22.13 13.87
CA GLY A 136 -8.15 -23.03 13.83
C GLY A 136 -7.36 -23.03 15.14
N ASP A 137 -6.43 -23.98 15.24
CA ASP A 137 -5.61 -24.24 16.42
C ASP A 137 -4.12 -24.26 16.05
N GLY A 138 -3.26 -24.04 17.04
CA GLY A 138 -1.80 -23.99 16.85
C GLY A 138 -1.40 -23.03 15.73
N ASP A 139 -0.50 -23.49 14.86
CA ASP A 139 0.03 -22.70 13.73
C ASP A 139 -1.01 -22.40 12.64
N ALA A 140 -2.14 -23.12 12.63
CA ALA A 140 -3.25 -22.87 11.72
C ALA A 140 -4.25 -21.82 12.24
N ALA A 141 -4.06 -21.32 13.47
CA ALA A 141 -4.93 -20.31 14.06
C ALA A 141 -4.87 -19.00 13.26
N ARG A 142 -6.04 -18.44 12.93
CA ARG A 142 -6.18 -17.17 12.23
C ARG A 142 -7.19 -16.28 12.93
N HIS A 143 -6.75 -15.11 13.37
CA HIS A 143 -7.62 -14.05 13.88
C HIS A 143 -8.37 -13.41 12.71
N PHE A 144 -9.69 -13.29 12.81
CA PHE A 144 -10.53 -12.74 11.74
C PHE A 144 -11.34 -11.52 12.16
N ALA A 145 -11.36 -11.19 13.47
CA ALA A 145 -11.99 -9.99 13.99
C ALA A 145 -11.33 -9.57 15.31
N HIS A 146 -11.41 -8.29 15.62
CA HIS A 146 -11.12 -7.75 16.94
C HIS A 146 -12.41 -7.70 17.75
N VAL A 147 -12.33 -7.96 19.06
CA VAL A 147 -13.48 -7.90 19.97
C VAL A 147 -13.12 -7.15 21.24
N LEU A 148 -14.05 -6.32 21.68
CA LEU A 148 -14.04 -5.69 23.00
C LEU A 148 -15.34 -6.04 23.73
N LEU A 149 -15.20 -6.61 24.91
CA LEU A 149 -16.31 -6.87 25.82
C LEU A 149 -16.17 -5.97 27.04
N VAL A 150 -17.24 -5.26 27.39
CA VAL A 150 -17.43 -4.64 28.69
C VAL A 150 -18.37 -5.53 29.47
N LEU A 151 -17.94 -5.88 30.68
CA LEU A 151 -18.61 -6.83 31.54
C LEU A 151 -19.11 -6.13 32.78
N ARG A 152 -20.23 -6.64 33.31
CA ARG A 152 -20.78 -6.22 34.59
C ARG A 152 -21.00 -7.44 35.47
N LYS A 153 -20.81 -7.25 36.76
CA LYS A 153 -21.15 -8.24 37.77
C LYS A 153 -22.52 -7.91 38.36
N GLY A 154 -23.44 -8.85 38.29
CA GLY A 154 -24.75 -8.75 38.92
C GLY A 154 -24.70 -9.00 40.43
N ASP A 155 -25.82 -8.72 41.10
CA ASP A 155 -25.98 -8.95 42.55
C ASP A 155 -25.91 -10.45 42.92
N ASP A 156 -26.19 -11.33 41.94
CA ASP A 156 -26.04 -12.79 42.04
C ASP A 156 -24.58 -13.25 41.87
N GLU A 157 -23.64 -12.30 41.86
CA GLU A 157 -22.21 -12.47 41.67
C GLU A 157 -21.80 -13.02 40.29
N SER A 158 -22.75 -13.17 39.36
CA SER A 158 -22.51 -13.61 38.00
C SER A 158 -22.00 -12.47 37.10
N TRP A 159 -21.23 -12.82 36.07
CA TRP A 159 -20.74 -11.85 35.10
C TRP A 159 -21.51 -11.97 33.79
N SER A 160 -21.94 -10.83 33.28
CA SER A 160 -22.69 -10.67 32.04
C SER A 160 -22.01 -9.65 31.14
N ILE A 161 -22.33 -9.70 29.84
CA ILE A 161 -21.83 -8.77 28.85
C ILE A 161 -22.75 -7.54 28.83
N ALA A 162 -22.22 -6.40 29.25
CA ALA A 162 -22.91 -5.10 29.19
C ALA A 162 -22.73 -4.43 27.82
N THR A 163 -21.58 -4.63 27.18
CA THR A 163 -21.34 -4.13 25.83
C THR A 163 -20.41 -5.07 25.07
N GLU A 164 -20.71 -5.34 23.80
CA GLU A 164 -19.80 -6.03 22.89
C GLU A 164 -19.61 -5.20 21.62
N THR A 165 -18.35 -5.05 21.19
CA THR A 165 -18.02 -4.47 19.89
C THR A 165 -17.16 -5.43 19.10
N ILE A 166 -17.52 -5.66 17.83
CA ILE A 166 -16.77 -6.50 16.91
C ILE A 166 -16.33 -5.68 15.70
N LEU A 167 -15.02 -5.61 15.48
CA LEU A 167 -14.45 -5.12 14.23
C LEU A 167 -14.08 -6.33 13.38
N PHE A 168 -14.87 -6.60 12.34
CA PHE A 168 -14.61 -7.63 11.32
C PHE A 168 -13.49 -7.19 10.37
N ALA A 169 -12.30 -7.07 10.93
CA ALA A 169 -11.05 -6.89 10.21
C ALA A 169 -9.99 -7.76 10.89
N PRO A 170 -9.34 -8.69 10.17
CA PRO A 170 -8.20 -9.43 10.72
C PRO A 170 -7.05 -8.46 11.05
N PRO A 171 -6.16 -8.80 12.00
CA PRO A 171 -4.87 -8.14 12.14
C PRO A 171 -4.17 -8.12 10.78
N ARG A 172 -3.59 -6.98 10.42
CA ARG A 172 -2.91 -6.87 9.12
C ARG A 172 -1.68 -7.74 9.15
N THR A 173 -1.58 -8.70 8.25
CA THR A 173 -0.35 -9.46 8.02
C THR A 173 0.14 -9.16 6.62
N THR A 174 1.37 -8.70 6.50
CA THR A 174 2.01 -8.46 5.21
C THR A 174 3.02 -9.57 4.97
N ALA A 175 2.88 -10.28 3.85
CA ALA A 175 3.88 -11.24 3.42
C ALA A 175 5.09 -10.51 2.79
N PRO A 176 6.30 -11.05 2.92
CA PRO A 176 7.45 -10.59 2.13
C PRO A 176 7.16 -10.74 0.63
N MET A 177 7.76 -9.86 -0.17
CA MET A 177 7.72 -9.91 -1.63
C MET A 177 9.17 -9.96 -2.10
N ASP A 178 9.64 -11.14 -2.49
CA ASP A 178 11.03 -11.37 -2.91
C ASP A 178 11.19 -11.37 -4.44
N ALA A 179 12.44 -11.51 -4.91
CA ALA A 179 12.74 -11.45 -6.33
C ALA A 179 12.05 -12.57 -7.13
N ASP A 180 11.99 -13.78 -6.59
CA ASP A 180 11.44 -14.94 -7.30
C ASP A 180 9.93 -14.78 -7.49
N ARG A 181 9.24 -14.23 -6.47
CA ARG A 181 7.83 -13.90 -6.59
C ARG A 181 7.59 -12.79 -7.61
N LEU A 182 8.43 -11.74 -7.62
CA LEU A 182 8.35 -10.68 -8.62
C LEU A 182 8.59 -11.21 -10.04
N ILE A 183 9.56 -12.10 -10.23
CA ILE A 183 9.84 -12.71 -11.54
C ILE A 183 8.65 -13.53 -12.02
N ALA A 184 7.99 -14.30 -11.15
CA ALA A 184 6.77 -15.03 -11.52
C ALA A 184 5.65 -14.09 -11.98
N ASP A 185 5.47 -12.96 -11.29
CA ASP A 185 4.48 -11.94 -11.67
C ASP A 185 4.85 -11.23 -12.99
N MET A 186 6.15 -11.00 -13.24
CA MET A 186 6.66 -10.46 -14.49
C MET A 186 6.49 -11.43 -15.66
N ASP A 187 6.80 -12.72 -15.46
CA ASP A 187 6.66 -13.75 -16.49
C ASP A 187 5.20 -13.95 -16.88
N ALA A 188 4.28 -13.94 -15.90
CA ALA A 188 2.84 -13.97 -16.14
C ALA A 188 2.33 -12.74 -16.92
N ALA A 189 3.07 -11.63 -16.87
CA ALA A 189 2.79 -10.39 -17.60
C ALA A 189 3.64 -10.22 -18.87
N HIS A 190 4.50 -11.19 -19.20
CA HIS A 190 5.49 -11.11 -20.29
C HIS A 190 6.43 -9.89 -20.22
N ILE A 191 6.74 -9.42 -19.01
CA ILE A 191 7.64 -8.29 -18.78
C ILE A 191 9.08 -8.79 -18.72
N GLU A 192 9.95 -8.28 -19.60
CA GLU A 192 11.36 -8.70 -19.69
C GLU A 192 12.20 -8.11 -18.56
N ARG A 193 11.99 -6.85 -18.15
CA ARG A 193 12.88 -6.19 -17.18
C ARG A 193 12.14 -5.34 -16.17
N ALA A 194 12.71 -5.16 -14.98
CA ALA A 194 12.12 -4.29 -13.97
C ALA A 194 13.13 -3.48 -13.14
N ALA A 195 12.72 -2.25 -12.82
CA ALA A 195 13.35 -1.43 -11.79
C ALA A 195 12.72 -1.74 -10.43
N VAL A 196 13.52 -2.35 -9.55
CA VAL A 196 13.15 -2.68 -8.18
C VAL A 196 13.51 -1.51 -7.27
N LEU A 197 12.50 -0.88 -6.71
CA LEU A 197 12.62 0.29 -5.86
C LEU A 197 12.65 -0.19 -4.41
N SER A 198 13.76 0.05 -3.72
CA SER A 198 13.86 -0.31 -2.31
C SER A 198 12.93 0.55 -1.46
N VAL A 199 12.24 -0.10 -0.53
CA VAL A 199 11.35 0.52 0.45
C VAL A 199 12.08 1.04 1.70
N ALA A 200 13.41 1.05 1.69
CA ALA A 200 14.25 1.49 2.82
C ALA A 200 13.94 2.92 3.32
N TYR A 201 13.33 3.79 2.49
CA TYR A 201 12.87 5.11 2.91
C TYR A 201 11.82 5.08 4.04
N LEU A 202 11.12 3.96 4.24
CA LEU A 202 10.11 3.78 5.28
C LEU A 202 10.69 3.82 6.69
N TYR A 203 11.90 3.29 6.88
CA TYR A 203 12.58 3.36 8.18
C TYR A 203 12.86 4.81 8.58
N GLY A 204 13.12 5.66 7.58
CA GLY A 204 13.29 7.09 7.78
C GLY A 204 11.99 7.90 7.90
N ASP A 205 10.81 7.28 7.97
CA ASP A 205 9.54 7.99 8.13
C ASP A 205 9.43 8.60 9.54
N PRO A 206 9.26 9.92 9.69
CA PRO A 206 9.25 10.57 11.01
C PRO A 206 8.03 10.20 11.89
N ARG A 207 7.04 9.48 11.37
CA ARG A 207 5.92 8.93 12.17
C ARG A 207 6.28 7.62 12.87
N ARG A 208 7.43 7.03 12.54
CA ARG A 208 7.90 5.77 13.11
C ARG A 208 9.08 6.05 14.02
N GLN A 209 9.14 5.31 15.13
CA GLN A 209 10.35 5.21 15.93
C GLN A 209 11.02 3.90 15.57
N VAL A 210 12.21 3.99 14.97
CA VAL A 210 13.00 2.84 14.53
C VAL A 210 14.34 2.91 15.26
N GLU A 211 14.62 1.89 16.06
CA GLU A 211 15.94 1.73 16.67
C GLU A 211 16.99 1.42 15.59
N ASP A 212 18.15 2.08 15.69
CA ASP A 212 19.25 2.02 14.72
C ASP A 212 18.76 2.20 13.27
N GLU A 213 17.98 3.29 13.05
CA GLU A 213 17.34 3.63 11.78
C GLU A 213 18.28 3.47 10.57
N TYR A 214 19.53 3.97 10.68
CA TYR A 214 20.47 3.88 9.57
C TYR A 214 20.93 2.45 9.27
N ALA A 215 21.15 1.61 10.28
CA ALA A 215 21.45 0.21 10.03
C ALA A 215 20.28 -0.51 9.35
N ARG A 216 19.04 -0.20 9.73
CA ARG A 216 17.83 -0.75 9.07
C ARG A 216 17.70 -0.32 7.61
N VAL A 217 17.96 0.96 7.32
CA VAL A 217 18.01 1.47 5.94
C VAL A 217 19.04 0.73 5.10
N ARG A 218 20.26 0.55 5.62
CA ARG A 218 21.31 -0.19 4.91
C ARG A 218 20.89 -1.65 4.68
N ALA A 219 20.38 -2.31 5.72
CA ALA A 219 19.96 -3.69 5.64
C ALA A 219 18.86 -3.91 4.58
N GLU A 220 17.90 -2.99 4.46
CA GLU A 220 16.85 -3.08 3.44
C GLU A 220 17.39 -2.84 2.03
N ASN A 221 18.30 -1.87 1.84
CA ASN A 221 18.97 -1.64 0.57
C ASN A 221 19.86 -2.83 0.17
N ASP A 222 20.60 -3.41 1.12
CA ASP A 222 21.47 -4.56 0.91
C ASP A 222 20.66 -5.83 0.61
N TRP A 223 19.53 -6.01 1.29
CA TRP A 223 18.60 -7.09 0.97
C TRP A 223 18.02 -6.91 -0.44
N THR A 224 17.60 -5.70 -0.81
CA THR A 224 17.09 -5.40 -2.15
C THR A 224 18.15 -5.69 -3.23
N GLU A 225 19.40 -5.30 -2.98
CA GLU A 225 20.53 -5.58 -3.87
C GLU A 225 20.75 -7.08 -4.05
N ALA A 226 20.77 -7.83 -2.94
CA ALA A 226 20.96 -9.27 -2.96
C ALA A 226 19.82 -10.00 -3.67
N GLN A 227 18.59 -9.51 -3.55
CA GLN A 227 17.44 -10.02 -4.29
C GLN A 227 17.57 -9.80 -5.79
N VAL A 228 17.96 -8.59 -6.22
CA VAL A 228 18.20 -8.27 -7.62
C VAL A 228 19.36 -9.08 -8.21
N ALA A 229 20.41 -9.33 -7.42
CA ALA A 229 21.56 -10.13 -7.82
C ALA A 229 21.20 -11.59 -8.20
N ARG A 230 20.04 -12.10 -7.77
CA ARG A 230 19.52 -13.42 -8.16
C ARG A 230 19.05 -13.47 -9.61
N HIS A 231 18.63 -12.34 -10.17
CA HIS A 231 18.09 -12.20 -11.53
C HIS A 231 18.69 -10.96 -12.23
N PRO A 232 20.02 -10.87 -12.38
CA PRO A 232 20.72 -9.64 -12.73
C PRO A 232 20.55 -9.20 -14.19
N ASP A 233 20.05 -10.09 -15.05
CA ASP A 233 19.68 -9.84 -16.45
C ASP A 233 18.25 -9.30 -16.60
N ARG A 234 17.42 -9.48 -15.56
CA ARG A 234 16.01 -9.08 -15.52
C ARG A 234 15.77 -7.86 -14.62
N LEU A 235 16.52 -7.73 -13.53
CA LEU A 235 16.25 -6.76 -12.47
C LEU A 235 17.40 -5.78 -12.29
N VAL A 236 17.07 -4.54 -11.93
CA VAL A 236 18.03 -3.56 -11.40
C VAL A 236 17.49 -2.93 -10.11
N ALA A 237 18.37 -2.54 -9.20
CA ALA A 237 17.98 -1.94 -7.94
C ALA A 237 18.01 -0.40 -7.99
N PHE A 238 17.07 0.22 -7.29
CA PHE A 238 17.08 1.64 -6.92
C PHE A 238 17.10 1.74 -5.39
N CYS A 239 18.20 2.26 -4.84
CA CYS A 239 18.36 2.40 -3.41
C CYS A 239 17.37 3.40 -2.82
N GLY A 240 16.72 3.04 -1.72
CA GLY A 240 15.76 3.87 -1.01
C GLY A 240 16.39 4.54 0.22
N PHE A 241 16.02 5.79 0.48
CA PHE A 241 16.29 6.46 1.77
C PHE A 241 15.45 7.74 1.88
N SER A 242 15.33 8.26 3.10
CA SER A 242 14.72 9.58 3.32
C SER A 242 15.74 10.70 3.07
N PRO A 243 15.47 11.68 2.19
CA PRO A 243 16.40 12.76 1.87
C PRO A 243 16.59 13.77 3.00
N LEU A 244 15.73 13.75 4.03
CA LEU A 244 15.83 14.67 5.18
C LEU A 244 16.76 14.15 6.29
N ARG A 245 17.14 12.87 6.25
CA ARG A 245 17.94 12.25 7.31
C ARG A 245 19.42 12.62 7.20
N PRO A 246 20.15 12.78 8.32
CA PRO A 246 21.56 13.17 8.29
C PRO A 246 22.47 12.24 7.49
N TYR A 247 22.09 10.96 7.38
CA TYR A 247 22.85 9.94 6.64
C TYR A 247 22.54 9.91 5.12
N ALA A 248 21.59 10.69 4.60
CA ALA A 248 21.09 10.57 3.22
C ALA A 248 22.22 10.62 2.17
N LEU A 249 23.10 11.61 2.24
CA LEU A 249 24.23 11.73 1.29
C LEU A 249 25.29 10.64 1.49
N ARG A 250 25.44 10.11 2.71
CA ARG A 250 26.32 8.98 2.98
C ARG A 250 25.77 7.71 2.33
N GLU A 251 24.46 7.47 2.45
CA GLU A 251 23.83 6.31 1.86
C GLU A 251 23.81 6.37 0.33
N LEU A 252 23.52 7.53 -0.26
CA LEU A 252 23.62 7.75 -1.69
C LEU A 252 25.00 7.36 -2.23
N LYS A 253 26.08 7.84 -1.58
CA LYS A 253 27.47 7.53 -1.97
C LYS A 253 27.79 6.04 -1.85
N ARG A 254 27.21 5.35 -0.88
CA ARG A 254 27.36 3.89 -0.70
C ARG A 254 26.65 3.15 -1.82
N CYS A 255 25.38 3.49 -2.07
CA CYS A 255 24.55 2.90 -3.12
C CYS A 255 25.12 3.09 -4.53
N ALA A 256 25.79 4.22 -4.79
CA ALA A 256 26.50 4.46 -6.06
C ALA A 256 27.61 3.44 -6.37
N ARG A 257 28.02 2.63 -5.39
CA ARG A 257 29.08 1.61 -5.51
C ARG A 257 28.53 0.18 -5.51
N LEU A 258 27.22 -0.01 -5.33
CA LEU A 258 26.61 -1.33 -5.33
C LEU A 258 26.43 -1.81 -6.78
N PRO A 259 26.81 -3.05 -7.13
CA PRO A 259 26.96 -3.50 -8.51
C PRO A 259 25.63 -3.51 -9.29
N HIS A 260 24.54 -3.90 -8.62
CA HIS A 260 23.21 -3.98 -9.22
C HIS A 260 22.36 -2.72 -9.03
N THR A 261 22.86 -1.71 -8.32
CA THR A 261 22.15 -0.43 -8.13
C THR A 261 22.37 0.49 -9.32
N LYS A 262 21.28 0.93 -9.94
CA LYS A 262 21.30 1.84 -11.10
C LYS A 262 20.73 3.22 -10.81
N GLY A 263 20.20 3.46 -9.61
CA GLY A 263 19.64 4.77 -9.25
C GLY A 263 19.19 4.84 -7.79
N ILE A 264 18.44 5.90 -7.47
CA ILE A 264 17.86 6.10 -6.14
C ILE A 264 16.34 6.27 -6.21
N LYS A 265 15.64 5.72 -5.19
CA LYS A 265 14.21 5.91 -4.95
C LYS A 265 14.01 6.88 -3.79
N LEU A 266 13.22 7.91 -4.04
CA LEU A 266 12.80 8.88 -3.02
C LEU A 266 11.28 8.87 -2.87
N HIS A 267 10.80 8.97 -1.64
CA HIS A 267 9.37 9.09 -1.35
C HIS A 267 9.11 10.31 -0.46
N LEU A 268 8.68 11.43 -1.07
CA LEU A 268 8.59 12.71 -0.37
C LEU A 268 7.56 12.66 0.77
N GLY A 269 6.39 12.06 0.52
CA GLY A 269 5.37 11.81 1.53
C GLY A 269 5.88 11.01 2.74
N ASN A 270 6.38 9.79 2.57
CA ASN A 270 6.91 9.00 3.69
C ASN A 270 8.10 9.67 4.38
N SER A 271 8.91 10.42 3.64
CA SER A 271 10.08 11.10 4.21
C SER A 271 9.74 12.37 5.00
N GLY A 272 8.47 12.81 4.99
CA GLY A 272 8.05 14.05 5.66
C GLY A 272 8.55 15.32 4.96
N VAL A 273 8.89 15.24 3.68
CA VAL A 273 9.30 16.41 2.90
C VAL A 273 8.13 17.36 2.74
N ASP A 274 8.43 18.64 2.93
CA ASP A 274 7.54 19.77 2.71
C ASP A 274 8.22 20.67 1.68
N LEU A 275 7.64 20.79 0.48
CA LEU A 275 8.20 21.59 -0.60
C LEU A 275 7.97 23.09 -0.42
N ARG A 276 7.27 23.49 0.64
CA ARG A 276 7.06 24.89 1.04
C ARG A 276 8.03 25.31 2.15
N ASN A 277 8.75 24.36 2.74
CA ASN A 277 9.81 24.62 3.70
C ASN A 277 11.17 24.76 2.98
N PRO A 278 11.82 25.94 3.04
CA PRO A 278 13.08 26.19 2.32
C PRO A 278 14.22 25.28 2.78
N GLU A 279 14.26 24.85 4.04
CA GLU A 279 15.28 23.93 4.53
C GLU A 279 15.10 22.53 3.92
N HIS A 280 13.86 22.06 3.82
CA HIS A 280 13.55 20.78 3.19
C HIS A 280 13.89 20.80 1.69
N VAL A 281 13.53 21.89 0.99
CA VAL A 281 13.89 22.12 -0.42
C VAL A 281 15.42 22.09 -0.58
N ALA A 282 16.17 22.81 0.26
CA ALA A 282 17.64 22.82 0.20
C ALA A 282 18.27 21.44 0.49
N ARG A 283 17.70 20.64 1.39
CA ARG A 283 18.15 19.26 1.65
C ARG A 283 17.87 18.35 0.44
N LEU A 284 16.67 18.41 -0.13
CA LEU A 284 16.29 17.62 -1.30
C LEU A 284 17.12 18.00 -2.54
N ALA A 285 17.31 19.30 -2.78
CA ALA A 285 18.15 19.82 -3.86
C ALA A 285 19.59 19.29 -3.78
N ARG A 286 20.17 19.19 -2.59
CA ARG A 286 21.51 18.58 -2.38
C ARG A 286 21.54 17.09 -2.72
N VAL A 287 20.48 16.35 -2.41
CA VAL A 287 20.37 14.93 -2.80
C VAL A 287 20.27 14.78 -4.32
N PHE A 288 19.47 15.62 -5.00
CA PHE A 288 19.36 15.62 -6.47
C PHE A 288 20.70 15.97 -7.13
N ALA A 289 21.39 17.00 -6.64
CA ALA A 289 22.73 17.37 -7.13
C ALA A 289 23.75 16.24 -6.95
N ALA A 290 23.74 15.55 -5.79
CA ALA A 290 24.61 14.42 -5.54
C ALA A 290 24.29 13.22 -6.45
N ALA A 291 23.02 12.91 -6.66
CA ALA A 291 22.60 11.86 -7.59
C ALA A 291 23.08 12.16 -9.03
N ASN A 292 22.93 13.41 -9.48
CA ASN A 292 23.45 13.85 -10.78
C ASN A 292 24.97 13.67 -10.90
N ALA A 293 25.72 14.11 -9.89
CA ALA A 293 27.18 13.98 -9.87
C ALA A 293 27.63 12.51 -9.92
N HIS A 294 26.85 11.60 -9.32
CA HIS A 294 27.09 10.16 -9.37
C HIS A 294 26.44 9.45 -10.57
N ARG A 295 25.81 10.20 -11.49
CA ARG A 295 25.09 9.66 -12.67
C ARG A 295 24.00 8.64 -12.30
N LEU A 296 23.32 8.87 -11.17
CA LEU A 296 22.23 8.04 -10.69
C LEU A 296 20.88 8.65 -11.10
N PRO A 297 20.11 7.98 -11.99
CA PRO A 297 18.69 8.20 -12.17
C PRO A 297 17.92 8.26 -10.85
N ILE A 298 16.88 9.09 -10.82
CA ILE A 298 16.05 9.32 -9.64
C ILE A 298 14.62 8.92 -9.97
N ILE A 299 14.06 7.99 -9.19
CA ILE A 299 12.62 7.71 -9.21
C ILE A 299 12.02 8.32 -7.94
N VAL A 300 11.07 9.25 -8.09
CA VAL A 300 10.52 10.03 -6.98
C VAL A 300 9.00 9.92 -6.92
N HIS A 301 8.48 9.50 -5.77
CA HIS A 301 7.09 9.75 -5.41
C HIS A 301 6.99 11.20 -4.90
N ALA A 302 6.58 12.11 -5.78
CA ALA A 302 6.62 13.56 -5.54
C ALA A 302 5.55 14.06 -4.55
N LYS A 303 4.42 13.35 -4.42
CA LYS A 303 3.36 13.80 -3.51
C LYS A 303 3.83 13.87 -2.05
N THR A 304 3.67 15.05 -1.45
CA THR A 304 4.07 15.39 -0.07
C THR A 304 2.94 15.09 0.92
N ARG A 305 3.10 15.45 2.19
CA ARG A 305 2.03 15.34 3.20
C ARG A 305 1.11 16.56 3.27
N ALA A 306 1.35 17.60 2.48
CA ALA A 306 0.48 18.76 2.43
C ALA A 306 -0.96 18.31 2.14
N THR A 307 -1.90 18.77 2.96
CA THR A 307 -3.34 18.43 2.83
C THR A 307 -3.94 18.98 1.55
N ASP A 308 -3.35 20.05 1.04
CA ASP A 308 -3.66 20.78 -0.19
C ASP A 308 -2.51 20.65 -1.23
N TYR A 309 -1.79 19.51 -1.23
CA TYR A 309 -0.78 19.22 -2.25
C TYR A 309 -1.35 19.41 -3.66
N GLY A 310 -0.59 20.03 -4.56
CA GLY A 310 -1.04 20.26 -5.94
C GLY A 310 -0.06 21.12 -6.73
N ARG A 311 -0.59 22.12 -7.44
CA ARG A 311 0.18 23.03 -8.30
C ARG A 311 1.39 23.67 -7.61
N GLN A 312 1.21 24.21 -6.41
CA GLN A 312 2.28 24.93 -5.70
C GLN A 312 3.48 24.02 -5.43
N ASP A 313 3.23 22.82 -4.92
CA ASP A 313 4.24 21.82 -4.62
C ASP A 313 4.95 21.33 -5.89
N ALA A 314 4.20 21.03 -6.96
CA ALA A 314 4.77 20.63 -8.24
C ALA A 314 5.61 21.75 -8.87
N ARG A 315 5.21 23.03 -8.69
CA ARG A 315 5.98 24.19 -9.14
C ARG A 315 7.30 24.31 -8.40
N ALA A 316 7.28 24.22 -7.07
CA ALA A 316 8.50 24.22 -6.25
C ALA A 316 9.44 23.07 -6.64
N PHE A 317 8.90 21.87 -6.92
CA PHE A 317 9.70 20.76 -7.42
C PHE A 317 10.34 21.08 -8.79
N LEU A 318 9.55 21.57 -9.75
CA LEU A 318 10.02 21.91 -11.09
C LEU A 318 11.08 23.02 -11.06
N ASP A 319 10.89 24.03 -10.22
CA ASP A 319 11.71 25.24 -10.22
C ASP A 319 12.99 25.08 -9.38
N ASP A 320 12.89 24.46 -8.20
CA ASP A 320 14.00 24.46 -7.23
C ASP A 320 14.73 23.12 -7.12
N ILE A 321 14.07 22.01 -7.48
CA ILE A 321 14.62 20.66 -7.30
C ILE A 321 15.10 20.07 -8.63
N LEU A 322 14.24 20.01 -9.65
CA LEU A 322 14.55 19.38 -10.93
C LEU A 322 15.84 19.91 -11.59
N PRO A 323 16.15 21.23 -11.57
CA PRO A 323 17.37 21.76 -12.20
C PRO A 323 18.67 21.28 -11.57
N LYS A 324 18.63 20.63 -10.39
CA LYS A 324 19.80 20.08 -9.72
C LYS A 324 20.24 18.73 -10.30
N ALA A 325 19.40 18.09 -11.11
CA ALA A 325 19.70 16.82 -11.75
C ALA A 325 19.54 16.87 -13.28
N PRO A 326 20.24 17.78 -13.99
CA PRO A 326 20.02 17.95 -15.41
C PRO A 326 20.47 16.72 -16.22
N ASP A 327 21.48 15.96 -15.80
CA ASP A 327 22.19 14.97 -16.62
C ASP A 327 21.76 13.52 -16.41
N VAL A 328 20.73 13.30 -15.59
CA VAL A 328 20.17 11.97 -15.28
C VAL A 328 18.68 11.97 -15.49
N THR A 329 18.11 10.79 -15.74
CA THR A 329 16.65 10.63 -15.79
C THR A 329 16.04 10.91 -14.43
N VAL A 330 15.00 11.74 -14.40
CA VAL A 330 14.12 11.92 -13.24
C VAL A 330 12.74 11.38 -13.63
N GLN A 331 12.35 10.29 -12.98
CA GLN A 331 11.03 9.69 -13.14
C GLN A 331 10.13 10.12 -11.98
N VAL A 332 9.04 10.81 -12.28
CA VAL A 332 8.02 11.17 -11.30
C VAL A 332 6.93 10.09 -11.30
N ALA A 333 6.77 9.44 -10.16
CA ALA A 333 5.85 8.31 -10.02
C ALA A 333 4.38 8.72 -10.00
N HIS A 334 3.52 7.78 -10.39
CA HIS A 334 2.06 7.90 -10.34
C HIS A 334 1.52 9.16 -11.04
N MET A 335 2.17 9.60 -12.12
CA MET A 335 1.87 10.88 -12.78
C MET A 335 1.72 12.03 -11.76
N ALA A 336 2.70 12.17 -10.86
CA ALA A 336 2.76 13.16 -9.78
C ALA A 336 1.70 13.04 -8.67
N GLY A 337 0.88 11.98 -8.68
CA GLY A 337 -0.04 11.62 -7.62
C GLY A 337 0.56 10.71 -6.55
N SER A 338 -0.27 9.88 -5.93
CA SER A 338 0.14 8.87 -4.94
C SER A 338 -0.32 7.44 -5.23
N GLY A 339 -1.22 7.26 -6.19
CA GLY A 339 -1.95 6.01 -6.36
C GLY A 339 -2.79 5.59 -5.13
N PRO A 340 -3.64 4.56 -5.28
CA PRO A 340 -4.25 4.18 -6.54
C PRO A 340 -5.26 5.25 -7.01
N GLY A 341 -5.42 5.38 -8.33
CA GLY A 341 -6.32 6.35 -8.98
C GLY A 341 -5.66 7.70 -9.34
N TYR A 342 -6.47 8.57 -9.96
CA TYR A 342 -6.03 9.89 -10.45
C TYR A 342 -6.96 11.02 -9.96
N PRO A 343 -6.86 11.40 -8.67
CA PRO A 343 -7.69 12.43 -8.07
C PRO A 343 -7.35 13.83 -8.60
N ALA A 344 -8.21 14.82 -8.32
CA ALA A 344 -8.04 16.20 -8.80
C ALA A 344 -6.65 16.78 -8.46
N PHE A 345 -6.17 16.61 -7.22
CA PHE A 345 -4.85 17.11 -6.83
C PHE A 345 -3.70 16.53 -7.65
N ALA A 346 -3.83 15.30 -8.14
CA ALA A 346 -2.81 14.66 -8.97
C ALA A 346 -2.79 15.32 -10.35
N ASP A 347 -3.95 15.60 -10.92
CA ASP A 347 -4.05 16.34 -12.19
C ASP A 347 -3.51 17.76 -12.08
N GLU A 348 -3.80 18.47 -10.98
CA GLU A 348 -3.28 19.82 -10.73
C GLU A 348 -1.75 19.85 -10.64
N ALA A 349 -1.16 18.86 -9.95
CA ALA A 349 0.28 18.71 -9.87
C ALA A 349 0.89 18.32 -11.21
N PHE A 350 0.29 17.36 -11.93
CA PHE A 350 0.79 16.90 -13.21
C PHE A 350 0.73 17.97 -14.30
N GLU A 351 -0.32 18.80 -14.31
CA GLU A 351 -0.48 19.92 -15.24
C GLU A 351 0.71 20.88 -15.21
N VAL A 352 1.33 21.10 -14.05
CA VAL A 352 2.53 21.95 -13.96
C VAL A 352 3.66 21.42 -14.83
N PHE A 353 3.89 20.10 -14.79
CA PHE A 353 4.91 19.47 -15.61
C PHE A 353 4.48 19.43 -17.07
N ALA A 354 3.23 19.07 -17.35
CA ALA A 354 2.70 18.99 -18.72
C ALA A 354 2.77 20.35 -19.45
N ASP A 355 2.45 21.43 -18.75
CA ASP A 355 2.55 22.78 -19.27
C ASP A 355 4.00 23.21 -19.50
N ALA A 356 4.93 22.82 -18.62
CA ALA A 356 6.36 23.11 -18.80
C ALA A 356 6.92 22.37 -20.01
N ILE A 357 6.54 21.10 -20.19
CA ILE A 357 6.94 20.27 -21.32
C ILE A 357 6.39 20.83 -22.63
N ALA A 358 5.09 21.17 -22.68
CA ALA A 358 4.45 21.73 -23.85
C ALA A 358 5.06 23.08 -24.29
N ARG A 359 5.62 23.86 -23.35
CA ARG A 359 6.37 25.10 -23.64
C ARG A 359 7.84 24.88 -24.00
N GLY A 360 8.32 23.64 -24.07
CA GLY A 360 9.71 23.34 -24.38
C GLY A 360 10.70 23.72 -23.28
N ASP A 361 10.27 23.70 -22.00
CA ASP A 361 11.14 24.06 -20.88
C ASP A 361 12.37 23.12 -20.81
N PRO A 362 13.61 23.64 -20.92
CA PRO A 362 14.82 22.83 -20.99
C PRO A 362 15.08 22.02 -19.71
N ARG A 363 14.48 22.42 -18.57
CA ARG A 363 14.57 21.68 -17.30
C ARG A 363 13.91 20.31 -17.38
N THR A 364 12.98 20.12 -18.32
CA THR A 364 12.19 18.89 -18.45
C THR A 364 12.82 17.85 -19.39
N ARG A 365 14.02 18.09 -19.93
CA ARG A 365 14.63 17.25 -20.99
C ARG A 365 14.74 15.76 -20.62
N ASN A 366 14.97 15.49 -19.33
CA ASN A 366 15.18 14.14 -18.78
C ASN A 366 14.05 13.72 -17.83
N LEU A 367 12.91 14.42 -17.88
CA LEU A 367 11.75 14.17 -17.05
C LEU A 367 10.82 13.15 -17.72
N VAL A 368 10.53 12.06 -17.02
CA VAL A 368 9.60 11.00 -17.44
C VAL A 368 8.63 10.69 -16.30
N PHE A 369 7.55 9.97 -16.61
CA PHE A 369 6.51 9.63 -15.64
C PHE A 369 6.11 8.18 -15.75
N ASP A 370 5.95 7.49 -14.62
CA ASP A 370 5.24 6.22 -14.61
C ASP A 370 3.76 6.42 -14.30
N ALA A 371 2.94 5.59 -14.94
CA ALA A 371 1.49 5.55 -14.72
C ALA A 371 1.08 4.46 -13.70
N ALA A 372 2.01 4.04 -12.84
CA ALA A 372 1.76 2.94 -11.91
C ALA A 372 0.55 3.26 -11.02
N THR A 373 -0.42 2.36 -10.99
CA THR A 373 -1.66 2.45 -10.19
C THR A 373 -2.56 3.67 -10.48
N VAL A 374 -2.24 4.50 -11.49
CA VAL A 374 -3.03 5.68 -11.85
C VAL A 374 -4.42 5.28 -12.37
N VAL A 375 -4.48 4.16 -13.08
CA VAL A 375 -5.71 3.56 -13.60
C VAL A 375 -6.11 2.38 -12.72
N THR A 376 -7.38 2.35 -12.32
CA THR A 376 -7.99 1.29 -11.51
C THR A 376 -9.31 0.87 -12.15
N MET A 377 -9.88 -0.25 -11.72
CA MET A 377 -11.20 -0.69 -12.22
C MET A 377 -12.34 0.29 -11.88
N ASP A 378 -12.14 1.18 -10.90
CA ASP A 378 -13.08 2.23 -10.53
C ASP A 378 -12.85 3.56 -11.28
N THR A 379 -11.90 3.61 -12.23
CA THR A 379 -11.62 4.81 -13.03
C THR A 379 -12.81 5.14 -13.94
N SER A 380 -13.38 6.34 -13.77
CA SER A 380 -14.50 6.81 -14.61
C SER A 380 -14.04 7.17 -16.03
N PRO A 381 -14.94 7.14 -17.04
CA PRO A 381 -14.60 7.58 -18.40
C PRO A 381 -14.05 9.00 -18.46
N GLU A 382 -14.57 9.93 -17.66
CA GLU A 382 -14.10 11.32 -17.62
C GLU A 382 -12.67 11.43 -17.05
N THR A 383 -12.36 10.59 -16.06
CA THR A 383 -11.02 10.49 -15.48
C THR A 383 -10.06 9.84 -16.46
N ALA A 384 -10.47 8.78 -17.16
CA ALA A 384 -9.69 8.12 -18.20
C ALA A 384 -9.34 9.06 -19.36
N GLU A 385 -10.32 9.83 -19.83
CA GLU A 385 -10.13 10.88 -20.83
C GLU A 385 -9.14 11.95 -20.37
N ARG A 386 -9.22 12.35 -19.09
CA ARG A 386 -8.26 13.31 -18.51
C ARG A 386 -6.85 12.76 -18.49
N ILE A 387 -6.66 11.51 -18.06
CA ILE A 387 -5.37 10.83 -18.05
C ILE A 387 -4.80 10.76 -19.47
N ALA A 388 -5.59 10.31 -20.45
CA ALA A 388 -5.17 10.20 -21.85
C ALA A 388 -4.75 11.56 -22.43
N ARG A 389 -5.50 12.64 -22.14
CA ARG A 389 -5.10 14.00 -22.55
C ARG A 389 -3.76 14.42 -21.96
N ARG A 390 -3.52 14.13 -20.67
CA ARG A 390 -2.26 14.47 -20.00
C ARG A 390 -1.08 13.67 -20.56
N ILE A 391 -1.28 12.38 -20.82
CA ILE A 391 -0.30 11.51 -21.49
C ILE A 391 0.09 12.10 -22.86
N ARG A 392 -0.89 12.49 -23.68
CA ARG A 392 -0.63 13.14 -24.98
C ARG A 392 0.06 14.49 -24.82
N GLN A 393 -0.31 15.28 -23.82
CA GLN A 393 0.26 16.61 -23.57
C GLN A 393 1.75 16.56 -23.24
N VAL A 394 2.20 15.56 -22.47
CA VAL A 394 3.64 15.39 -22.15
C VAL A 394 4.44 14.71 -23.25
N GLY A 395 3.78 14.14 -24.25
CA GLY A 395 4.38 13.22 -25.21
C GLY A 395 4.34 11.78 -24.71
N ILE A 396 3.85 10.87 -25.54
CA ILE A 396 3.66 9.45 -25.21
C ILE A 396 4.99 8.80 -24.79
N GLU A 397 6.09 9.23 -25.41
CA GLU A 397 7.46 8.78 -25.13
C GLU A 397 7.97 9.15 -23.73
N ARG A 398 7.27 10.02 -22.99
CA ARG A 398 7.63 10.35 -21.60
C ARG A 398 6.87 9.53 -20.57
N ILE A 399 5.96 8.67 -21.02
CA ILE A 399 5.20 7.77 -20.16
C ILE A 399 5.83 6.38 -20.21
N VAL A 400 6.01 5.78 -19.03
CA VAL A 400 6.48 4.41 -18.88
C VAL A 400 5.52 3.57 -18.04
N PHE A 401 5.47 2.27 -18.33
CA PHE A 401 4.69 1.35 -17.52
C PHE A 401 5.39 1.03 -16.19
N GLY A 402 4.59 0.88 -15.14
CA GLY A 402 4.99 0.43 -13.82
C GLY A 402 3.78 -0.20 -13.11
N ALA A 403 3.98 -1.17 -12.22
CA ALA A 403 2.87 -1.78 -11.47
C ALA A 403 2.86 -1.37 -9.98
N ASP A 404 3.92 -0.69 -9.52
CA ASP A 404 4.17 -0.42 -8.10
C ASP A 404 4.35 -1.73 -7.32
N LEU A 405 3.89 -1.81 -6.07
CA LEU A 405 3.98 -3.01 -5.26
C LEU A 405 2.66 -3.80 -5.27
N ALA A 406 2.66 -5.00 -5.84
CA ALA A 406 1.52 -5.92 -5.75
C ALA A 406 1.42 -6.52 -4.33
N VAL A 407 0.39 -6.14 -3.55
CA VAL A 407 0.18 -6.64 -2.18
C VAL A 407 -1.20 -7.24 -1.95
N GLY A 408 -1.34 -8.56 -2.14
CA GLY A 408 -2.53 -9.31 -1.75
C GLY A 408 -3.83 -8.91 -2.47
N GLU A 409 -4.96 -9.47 -2.03
CA GLU A 409 -6.26 -9.29 -2.69
C GLU A 409 -6.84 -7.87 -2.58
N ASP A 410 -6.44 -7.11 -1.55
CA ASP A 410 -6.92 -5.74 -1.29
C ASP A 410 -5.91 -4.63 -1.69
N GLY A 411 -4.76 -5.00 -2.28
CA GLY A 411 -3.70 -4.07 -2.67
C GLY A 411 -3.68 -3.75 -4.16
N ASN A 412 -2.53 -3.24 -4.64
CA ASN A 412 -2.36 -3.00 -6.06
C ASN A 412 -2.38 -4.32 -6.84
N PRO A 413 -2.99 -4.36 -8.02
CA PRO A 413 -3.06 -5.56 -8.84
C PRO A 413 -1.67 -5.95 -9.37
N PRO A 414 -1.42 -7.25 -9.63
CA PRO A 414 -0.18 -7.71 -10.26
C PRO A 414 -0.03 -7.09 -11.67
N PRO A 415 1.21 -7.05 -12.22
CA PRO A 415 1.51 -6.31 -13.45
C PRO A 415 0.61 -6.65 -14.65
N ARG A 416 0.25 -7.93 -14.84
CA ARG A 416 -0.65 -8.36 -15.92
C ARG A 416 -2.02 -7.68 -15.81
N GLN A 417 -2.59 -7.65 -14.61
CA GLN A 417 -3.90 -7.05 -14.36
C GLN A 417 -3.82 -5.52 -14.44
N ALA A 418 -2.75 -4.92 -13.91
CA ALA A 418 -2.51 -3.48 -14.03
C ALA A 418 -2.43 -3.04 -15.50
N TRP A 419 -1.71 -3.78 -16.35
CA TRP A 419 -1.63 -3.50 -17.79
C TRP A 419 -2.98 -3.69 -18.49
N ALA A 420 -3.72 -4.76 -18.17
CA ALA A 420 -5.04 -5.00 -18.74
C ALA A 420 -6.01 -3.85 -18.42
N ALA A 421 -6.04 -3.38 -17.16
CA ALA A 421 -6.85 -2.22 -16.78
C ALA A 421 -6.42 -0.94 -17.51
N PHE A 422 -5.11 -0.69 -17.60
CA PHE A 422 -4.55 0.46 -18.31
C PHE A 422 -4.97 0.48 -19.78
N ARG A 423 -4.86 -0.66 -20.49
CA ARG A 423 -5.27 -0.79 -21.90
C ARG A 423 -6.78 -0.70 -22.10
N MET A 424 -7.56 -1.33 -21.22
CA MET A 424 -9.01 -1.42 -21.38
C MET A 424 -9.70 -0.08 -21.12
N LEU A 425 -9.19 0.71 -20.18
CA LEU A 425 -9.91 1.89 -19.68
C LEU A 425 -9.45 3.19 -20.31
N LEU A 426 -8.18 3.31 -20.74
CA LEU A 426 -7.71 4.56 -21.33
C LEU A 426 -8.08 4.65 -22.82
N PRO A 427 -8.63 5.79 -23.27
CA PRO A 427 -8.94 6.03 -24.68
C PRO A 427 -7.68 6.41 -25.49
N LEU A 428 -6.65 5.58 -25.39
CA LEU A 428 -5.45 5.65 -26.22
C LEU A 428 -5.59 4.72 -27.42
N THR A 429 -4.92 5.07 -28.51
CA THR A 429 -4.82 4.22 -29.69
C THR A 429 -3.85 3.07 -29.46
N ASP A 430 -3.97 2.02 -30.26
CA ASP A 430 -3.05 0.89 -30.26
C ASP A 430 -1.59 1.33 -30.44
N ALA A 431 -1.31 2.28 -31.33
CA ALA A 431 0.05 2.79 -31.55
C ALA A 431 0.60 3.54 -30.32
N GLU A 432 -0.25 4.25 -29.59
CA GLU A 432 0.13 4.90 -28.33
C GLU A 432 0.45 3.86 -27.26
N PHE A 433 -0.36 2.79 -27.14
CA PHE A 433 -0.05 1.69 -26.23
C PHE A 433 1.24 0.95 -26.60
N GLU A 434 1.48 0.70 -27.89
CA GLU A 434 2.74 0.10 -28.36
C GLU A 434 3.95 0.95 -28.00
N THR A 435 3.83 2.26 -28.12
CA THR A 435 4.91 3.19 -27.73
C THR A 435 5.21 3.07 -26.24
N ILE A 436 4.19 3.08 -25.38
CA ILE A 436 4.36 2.95 -23.93
C ILE A 436 4.91 1.56 -23.56
N ALA A 437 4.38 0.50 -24.17
CA ALA A 437 4.77 -0.88 -23.91
C ALA A 437 6.22 -1.16 -24.35
N GLY A 438 6.62 -0.64 -25.50
CA GLY A 438 7.97 -0.80 -26.05
C GLY A 438 9.01 0.10 -25.41
N HIS A 439 8.61 1.11 -24.64
CA HIS A 439 9.54 2.07 -24.06
C HIS A 439 10.33 1.44 -22.90
N VAL A 440 11.64 1.30 -23.09
CA VAL A 440 12.60 0.85 -22.07
C VAL A 440 13.60 1.96 -21.78
N LEU A 441 13.60 2.48 -20.55
CA LEU A 441 14.50 3.55 -20.14
C LEU A 441 15.96 3.07 -20.07
N PRO A 442 16.96 3.96 -20.27
CA PRO A 442 18.37 3.57 -20.38
C PRO A 442 18.91 2.75 -19.21
N TYR A 443 18.43 2.96 -17.99
CA TYR A 443 18.89 2.20 -16.82
C TYR A 443 18.40 0.75 -16.76
N LEU A 444 17.51 0.34 -17.68
CA LEU A 444 17.05 -1.05 -17.88
C LEU A 444 17.56 -1.66 -19.20
N ARG A 445 18.43 -0.97 -19.95
CA ARG A 445 18.92 -1.46 -21.24
C ARG A 445 20.07 -2.45 -21.11
#